data_AF-A0AAN7CXQ2-F1
#
_entry.id   AF-A0AAN7CXQ2-F1
#
_cell.length_a   1.000
_cell.length_b   1.000
_cell.length_c   1.000
_cell.angle_alpha   90.00
_cell.angle_beta   90.00
_cell.angle_gamma   90.00
#
_symmetry.space_group_name_H-M   'P 1'
#
loop_
_entity.id
_entity.type
_entity.pdbx_description
1 polymer ?
#
loop_
_entity_poly.entity_id
_entity_poly.type
_entity_poly.pdbx_seq_one_letter_code
_entity_poly.pdbx_strand_id
1 'polypeptide(L)'
;METSNSKQGRANSANERNALQFVSPRGNFPLKRVDDIVANAPAPPMQPLSGGKFPKEYRNSEGPPENPRENFDRREIQGRPGPVNPGDREVFEYPVKTLVQPPPFTSEYNFESKPANLRQCQPPSPKDIRNYRRRWEKPPNDPGPIRAVVNKDRKVVGAIYHPEGNPSGYERAGLQPLDANGRAEVARHTDKKLTGRSTWTQRGPQ
;
A
#
# COMPACT_ATOMS: atom_id res chain seq x y z
N MET A 1 11.03 -52.59 -2.63
CA MET A 1 10.17 -51.47 -3.10
C MET A 1 10.22 -50.41 -2.01
N GLU A 2 11.15 -49.47 -2.11
CA GLU A 2 11.23 -48.32 -1.20
C GLU A 2 10.67 -47.11 -1.95
N THR A 3 9.49 -46.66 -1.56
CA THR A 3 8.89 -45.44 -2.06
C THR A 3 9.40 -44.27 -1.23
N SER A 4 10.41 -43.59 -1.75
CA SER A 4 10.89 -42.29 -1.28
C SER A 4 9.79 -41.24 -1.42
N ASN A 5 9.26 -40.78 -0.28
CA ASN A 5 8.23 -39.74 -0.19
C ASN A 5 8.89 -38.35 -0.32
N SER A 6 9.08 -37.88 -1.54
CA SER A 6 9.55 -36.51 -1.82
C SER A 6 8.46 -35.70 -2.51
N LYS A 7 7.76 -34.83 -1.78
CA LYS A 7 7.10 -33.59 -2.27
C LYS A 7 6.31 -32.89 -1.14
N GLN A 8 7.01 -32.30 -0.18
CA GLN A 8 6.43 -31.24 0.66
C GLN A 8 7.43 -30.09 0.77
N GLY A 9 7.43 -29.23 -0.25
CA GLY A 9 8.26 -28.04 -0.28
C GLY A 9 7.59 -26.98 -1.13
N ARG A 10 6.51 -26.36 -0.62
CA ARG A 10 5.92 -25.12 -1.17
C ARG A 10 4.82 -24.44 -0.34
N ALA A 11 4.63 -24.78 0.94
CA ALA A 11 3.49 -24.25 1.73
C ALA A 11 3.82 -23.15 2.76
N ASN A 12 5.10 -22.89 3.10
CA ASN A 12 5.41 -22.08 4.30
C ASN A 12 5.61 -20.57 4.04
N SER A 13 6.14 -20.15 2.88
CA SER A 13 6.52 -18.74 2.68
C SER A 13 5.34 -17.78 2.45
N ALA A 14 4.23 -18.25 1.88
CA ALA A 14 3.02 -17.43 1.71
C ALA A 14 2.33 -17.13 3.05
N ASN A 15 2.42 -18.07 4.00
CA ASN A 15 1.82 -17.90 5.33
C ASN A 15 2.66 -16.93 6.19
N GLU A 16 3.98 -16.97 6.04
CA GLU A 16 4.91 -16.02 6.68
C GLU A 16 4.69 -14.58 6.21
N ARG A 17 4.55 -14.32 4.89
CA ARG A 17 4.22 -12.95 4.39
C ARG A 17 2.88 -12.43 4.92
N ASN A 18 1.88 -13.30 5.03
CA ASN A 18 0.58 -12.93 5.56
C ASN A 18 0.63 -12.58 7.06
N ALA A 19 1.69 -12.96 7.76
CA ALA A 19 1.93 -12.63 9.16
C ALA A 19 2.71 -11.33 9.38
N LEU A 20 3.00 -10.56 8.33
CA LEU A 20 3.79 -9.32 8.39
C LEU A 20 2.95 -8.07 8.11
N GLN A 21 3.44 -6.93 8.60
CA GLN A 21 2.94 -5.60 8.32
C GLN A 21 4.08 -4.60 8.15
N PHE A 22 3.84 -3.59 7.32
CA PHE A 22 4.64 -2.39 7.31
C PHE A 22 4.27 -1.52 8.50
N VAL A 23 5.26 -0.93 9.15
CA VAL A 23 5.11 -0.07 10.32
C VAL A 23 5.75 1.27 10.00
N SER A 24 5.01 2.35 10.24
CA SER A 24 5.47 3.72 10.05
C SER A 24 4.82 4.65 11.08
N PRO A 25 5.40 5.84 11.33
CA PRO A 25 4.72 6.87 12.12
C PRO A 25 3.36 7.29 11.55
N ARG A 26 3.09 6.99 10.26
CA ARG A 26 1.84 7.27 9.56
C ARG A 26 0.80 6.14 9.67
N GLY A 27 1.12 5.06 10.37
CA GLY A 27 0.26 3.91 10.60
C GLY A 27 0.87 2.57 10.15
N ASN A 28 0.21 1.49 10.57
CA ASN A 28 0.59 0.10 10.27
C ASN A 28 -0.27 -0.46 9.14
N PHE A 29 0.34 -1.23 8.24
CA PHE A 29 -0.29 -1.72 7.02
C PHE A 29 0.01 -3.20 6.83
N PRO A 30 -0.98 -4.09 7.00
CA PRO A 30 -0.79 -5.52 6.75
C PRO A 30 -0.28 -5.79 5.34
N LEU A 31 0.78 -6.60 5.23
CA LEU A 31 1.42 -6.90 3.95
C LEU A 31 0.46 -7.56 2.97
N LYS A 32 -0.43 -8.43 3.47
CA LYS A 32 -1.52 -9.05 2.69
C LYS A 32 -2.43 -8.02 2.03
N ARG A 33 -2.77 -6.93 2.72
CA ARG A 33 -3.61 -5.85 2.15
C ARG A 33 -2.85 -5.13 1.03
N VAL A 34 -1.56 -4.89 1.23
CA VAL A 34 -0.72 -4.26 0.20
C VAL A 34 -0.62 -5.14 -1.04
N ASP A 35 -0.35 -6.43 -0.87
CA ASP A 35 -0.31 -7.40 -1.97
C ASP A 35 -1.65 -7.44 -2.72
N ASP A 36 -2.78 -7.44 -2.00
CA ASP A 36 -4.12 -7.40 -2.60
C ASP A 36 -4.41 -6.10 -3.37
N ILE A 37 -3.99 -4.94 -2.86
CA ILE A 37 -4.16 -3.65 -3.55
C ILE A 37 -3.33 -3.65 -4.83
N VAL A 38 -2.07 -4.06 -4.75
CA VAL A 38 -1.17 -4.09 -5.90
C VAL A 38 -1.64 -5.09 -6.96
N ALA A 39 -2.17 -6.24 -6.56
CA ALA A 39 -2.73 -7.24 -7.47
C ALA A 39 -3.94 -6.69 -8.27
N ASN A 40 -4.78 -5.86 -7.64
CA ASN A 40 -5.96 -5.24 -8.27
C ASN A 40 -5.67 -3.91 -8.97
N ALA A 41 -4.49 -3.32 -8.76
CA ALA A 41 -4.10 -2.06 -9.38
C ALA A 41 -3.63 -2.26 -10.84
N PRO A 42 -3.62 -1.20 -11.67
CA PRO A 42 -3.08 -1.26 -13.03
C PRO A 42 -1.62 -1.73 -13.05
N ALA A 43 -1.28 -2.54 -14.07
CA ALA A 43 0.09 -2.97 -14.30
C ALA A 43 0.97 -1.80 -14.79
N PRO A 44 2.24 -1.70 -14.35
CA PRO A 44 3.17 -0.72 -14.89
C PRO A 44 3.79 -1.22 -16.22
N PRO A 45 4.18 -0.33 -17.16
CA PRO A 45 3.95 1.12 -17.16
C PRO A 45 2.55 1.47 -17.71
N MET A 46 1.87 2.45 -17.09
CA MET A 46 0.71 3.08 -17.72
C MET A 46 1.18 4.07 -18.79
N GLN A 47 1.18 3.65 -20.05
CA GLN A 47 1.32 4.57 -21.19
C GLN A 47 -0.06 5.04 -21.67
N PRO A 48 -0.23 6.34 -21.97
CA PRO A 48 0.66 7.45 -21.63
C PRO A 48 0.62 7.76 -20.13
N LEU A 49 1.69 8.37 -19.61
CA LEU A 49 1.82 8.96 -18.26
C LEU A 49 0.79 10.08 -18.09
N SER A 50 -0.49 9.74 -18.02
CA SER A 50 -1.59 10.71 -18.05
C SER A 50 -1.73 11.37 -16.69
N GLY A 51 -1.32 12.65 -16.61
CA GLY A 51 -1.88 13.63 -15.67
C GLY A 51 -1.73 13.31 -14.17
N GLY A 52 -0.61 12.71 -13.76
CA GLY A 52 -0.28 12.48 -12.36
C GLY A 52 -0.99 11.28 -11.71
N LYS A 53 -1.61 10.39 -12.48
CA LYS A 53 -2.19 9.13 -11.99
C LYS A 53 -1.12 8.15 -11.48
N PHE A 54 -1.55 7.15 -10.72
CA PHE A 54 -0.72 6.06 -10.21
C PHE A 54 -0.99 4.77 -11.01
N PRO A 55 -0.02 3.83 -11.08
CA PRO A 55 1.31 3.87 -10.47
C PRO A 55 2.27 4.89 -11.10
N LYS A 56 3.25 5.35 -10.32
CA LYS A 56 4.34 6.23 -10.80
C LYS A 56 5.67 5.55 -10.66
N GLU A 57 6.62 5.89 -11.52
CA GLU A 57 8.01 5.46 -11.34
C GLU A 57 8.58 6.06 -10.06
N TYR A 58 9.20 5.21 -9.24
CA TYR A 58 9.89 5.61 -8.03
C TYR A 58 11.39 5.45 -8.24
N ARG A 59 12.13 6.53 -8.02
CA ARG A 59 13.56 6.59 -8.33
C ARG A 59 14.47 6.02 -7.24
N ASN A 60 13.93 5.79 -6.04
CA ASN A 60 14.68 5.28 -4.89
C ASN A 60 15.96 6.11 -4.61
N SER A 61 15.83 7.44 -4.60
CA SER A 61 16.93 8.39 -4.53
C SER A 61 16.49 9.58 -3.68
N GLU A 62 16.65 9.44 -2.37
CA GLU A 62 16.09 10.34 -1.37
C GLU A 62 17.18 11.24 -0.80
N GLY A 63 16.84 12.49 -0.50
CA GLY A 63 17.82 13.48 0.01
C GLY A 63 18.37 14.39 -1.08
N PRO A 64 19.45 15.14 -0.79
CA PRO A 64 20.02 16.10 -1.72
C PRO A 64 20.65 15.38 -2.93
N PRO A 65 20.62 15.97 -4.14
CA PRO A 65 21.19 15.35 -5.35
C PRO A 65 22.68 14.98 -5.25
N GLU A 66 23.41 15.69 -4.38
CA GLU A 66 24.85 15.50 -4.15
C GLU A 66 25.16 14.22 -3.34
N ASN A 67 24.23 13.76 -2.53
CA ASN A 67 24.38 12.55 -1.71
C ASN A 67 23.03 11.83 -1.58
N PRO A 68 22.56 11.19 -2.67
CA PRO A 68 21.29 10.48 -2.64
C PRO A 68 21.39 9.24 -1.76
N ARG A 69 20.41 9.07 -0.88
CA ARG A 69 20.20 7.90 -0.05
C ARG A 69 19.16 7.00 -0.68
N GLU A 70 19.49 5.72 -0.85
CA GLU A 70 18.54 4.72 -1.32
C GLU A 70 17.71 4.20 -0.13
N ASN A 71 16.41 3.96 -0.33
CA ASN A 71 15.56 3.30 0.68
C ASN A 71 15.60 1.77 0.56
N PHE A 72 15.77 1.26 -0.67
CA PHE A 72 15.85 -0.17 -0.95
C PHE A 72 17.12 -0.50 -1.69
N ASP A 73 17.81 -1.53 -1.23
CA ASP A 73 19.00 -2.00 -1.92
C ASP A 73 18.61 -2.70 -3.22
N ARG A 74 19.52 -2.68 -4.19
CA ARG A 74 19.36 -3.37 -5.47
C ARG A 74 18.93 -4.84 -5.34
N ARG A 75 19.43 -5.54 -4.32
CA ARG A 75 19.06 -6.96 -4.07
C ARG A 75 17.58 -7.11 -3.69
N GLU A 76 17.04 -6.16 -2.93
CA GLU A 76 15.63 -6.15 -2.53
C GLU A 76 14.71 -5.90 -3.72
N ILE A 77 15.11 -4.98 -4.60
CA ILE A 77 14.35 -4.64 -5.82
C ILE A 77 14.28 -5.83 -6.79
N GLN A 78 15.40 -6.52 -6.99
CA GLN A 78 15.53 -7.58 -7.99
C GLN A 78 15.01 -8.93 -7.49
N GLY A 79 15.10 -9.21 -6.18
CA GLY A 79 14.61 -10.45 -5.56
C GLY A 79 15.32 -11.74 -6.00
N ARG A 80 16.21 -11.71 -7.01
CA ARG A 80 17.01 -12.86 -7.46
C ARG A 80 18.44 -12.43 -7.85
N PRO A 81 19.45 -13.25 -7.54
CA PRO A 81 20.79 -13.07 -8.11
C PRO A 81 20.77 -13.50 -9.59
N GLY A 82 21.14 -12.59 -10.51
CA GLY A 82 21.20 -12.85 -11.94
C GLY A 82 21.82 -11.70 -12.73
N PRO A 83 22.15 -11.90 -14.02
CA PRO A 83 22.63 -10.82 -14.90
C PRO A 83 21.58 -9.72 -15.00
N VAL A 84 22.01 -8.47 -14.86
CA VAL A 84 21.11 -7.33 -14.64
C VAL A 84 20.88 -6.55 -15.91
N ASN A 85 19.62 -6.44 -16.32
CA ASN A 85 19.23 -5.42 -17.28
C ASN A 85 18.95 -4.10 -16.54
N PRO A 86 19.27 -2.93 -17.14
CA PRO A 86 18.97 -1.63 -16.54
C PRO A 86 17.50 -1.46 -16.13
N GLY A 87 16.57 -1.99 -16.93
CA GLY A 87 15.12 -1.96 -16.64
C GLY A 87 14.66 -2.85 -15.48
N ASP A 88 15.52 -3.75 -14.97
CA ASP A 88 15.19 -4.58 -13.80
C ASP A 88 15.37 -3.81 -12.48
N ARG A 89 15.79 -2.54 -12.56
CA ARG A 89 15.85 -1.60 -11.43
C ARG A 89 14.60 -0.74 -11.31
N GLU A 90 13.70 -0.80 -12.29
CA GLU A 90 12.49 -0.01 -12.30
C GLU A 90 11.54 -0.48 -11.18
N VAL A 91 11.25 0.45 -10.28
CA VAL A 91 10.24 0.28 -9.25
C VAL A 91 9.18 1.37 -9.37
N PHE A 92 7.99 1.04 -8.90
CA PHE A 92 6.82 1.87 -9.03
C PHE A 92 6.16 2.06 -7.67
N GLU A 93 5.70 3.28 -7.41
CA GLU A 93 4.92 3.61 -6.22
C GLU A 93 3.42 3.47 -6.46
N TYR A 94 2.74 2.82 -5.52
CA TYR A 94 1.29 2.62 -5.49
C TYR A 94 0.71 3.18 -4.19
N PRO A 95 -0.32 4.04 -4.22
CA PRO A 95 -1.00 4.48 -3.01
C PRO A 95 -1.64 3.30 -2.29
N VAL A 96 -1.38 3.23 -0.98
CA VAL A 96 -2.01 2.25 -0.10
C VAL A 96 -2.74 3.00 1.01
N LYS A 97 -4.05 2.74 1.11
CA LYS A 97 -4.90 3.27 2.19
C LYS A 97 -5.47 2.12 3.02
N THR A 98 -5.37 2.27 4.33
CA THR A 98 -6.02 1.38 5.30
C THR A 98 -7.47 1.77 5.49
N LEU A 99 -8.27 0.78 5.86
CA LEU A 99 -9.72 0.87 6.02
C LEU A 99 -10.14 1.58 7.32
N VAL A 100 -9.54 2.74 7.64
CA VAL A 100 -9.80 3.43 8.93
C VAL A 100 -11.02 4.35 8.85
N GLN A 101 -11.94 4.12 7.93
CA GLN A 101 -13.23 4.79 7.97
C GLN A 101 -14.34 3.74 8.12
N PRO A 102 -15.27 3.94 9.07
CA PRO A 102 -16.39 3.03 9.22
C PRO A 102 -17.22 2.99 7.93
N PRO A 103 -17.91 1.87 7.61
CA PRO A 103 -18.89 1.83 6.53
C PRO A 103 -19.85 3.03 6.60
N PRO A 104 -20.32 3.58 5.45
CA PRO A 104 -20.30 3.00 4.12
C PRO A 104 -19.06 3.33 3.25
N PHE A 105 -18.00 3.91 3.81
CA PHE A 105 -16.92 4.49 3.01
C PHE A 105 -15.95 3.46 2.44
N THR A 106 -15.80 3.42 1.12
CA THR A 106 -14.66 2.82 0.43
C THR A 106 -13.46 3.75 0.59
N SER A 107 -12.60 3.43 1.54
CA SER A 107 -11.34 4.15 1.83
C SER A 107 -10.20 3.76 0.89
N GLU A 108 -10.50 3.00 -0.18
CA GLU A 108 -9.50 2.54 -1.14
C GLU A 108 -9.23 3.61 -2.20
N TYR A 109 -7.99 3.70 -2.66
CA TYR A 109 -7.58 4.63 -3.69
C TYR A 109 -8.16 4.20 -5.05
N ASN A 110 -8.78 5.12 -5.78
CA ASN A 110 -9.26 4.86 -7.13
C ASN A 110 -8.15 5.17 -8.16
N PHE A 111 -7.60 4.12 -8.78
CA PHE A 111 -6.55 4.22 -9.79
C PHE A 111 -7.03 4.79 -11.14
N GLU A 112 -8.32 4.76 -11.43
CA GLU A 112 -8.89 5.31 -12.66
C GLU A 112 -9.03 6.83 -12.60
N SER A 113 -9.23 7.36 -11.39
CA SER A 113 -9.41 8.78 -11.11
C SER A 113 -8.09 9.51 -10.88
N LYS A 114 -8.06 10.82 -11.17
CA LYS A 114 -6.91 11.66 -10.80
C LYS A 114 -6.76 11.72 -9.27
N PRO A 115 -5.54 11.75 -8.72
CA PRO A 115 -5.35 11.95 -7.29
C PRO A 115 -5.79 13.36 -6.91
N ALA A 116 -6.36 13.47 -5.71
CA ALA A 116 -6.66 14.75 -5.10
C ALA A 116 -5.35 15.49 -4.74
N ASN A 117 -5.36 16.81 -4.87
CA ASN A 117 -4.23 17.64 -4.45
C ASN A 117 -4.24 17.87 -2.93
N LEU A 118 -3.12 18.36 -2.38
CA LEU A 118 -2.97 18.55 -0.93
C LEU A 118 -4.07 19.43 -0.31
N ARG A 119 -4.51 20.49 -1.02
CA ARG A 119 -5.60 21.38 -0.55
C ARG A 119 -6.94 20.65 -0.48
N GLN A 120 -7.24 19.78 -1.44
CA GLN A 120 -8.46 18.96 -1.44
C GLN A 120 -8.43 17.91 -0.32
N CYS A 121 -7.25 17.45 0.09
CA CYS A 121 -7.06 16.51 1.18
C CYS A 121 -7.14 17.16 2.57
N GLN A 122 -6.97 18.48 2.72
CA GLN A 122 -7.09 19.16 4.02
C GLN A 122 -8.54 19.15 4.52
N PRO A 123 -8.82 18.72 5.76
CA PRO A 123 -10.20 18.69 6.28
C PRO A 123 -10.83 20.08 6.18
N PRO A 124 -12.11 20.18 5.77
CA PRO A 124 -12.79 21.48 5.74
C PRO A 124 -12.90 22.02 7.17
N SER A 125 -13.08 23.34 7.29
CA SER A 125 -13.34 23.97 8.58
C SER A 125 -14.54 23.31 9.26
N PRO A 126 -14.47 23.00 10.58
CA PRO A 126 -15.62 22.45 11.32
C PRO A 126 -16.88 23.31 11.22
N LYS A 127 -16.73 24.61 10.92
CA LYS A 127 -17.84 25.56 10.75
C LYS A 127 -18.57 25.38 9.41
N ASP A 128 -17.96 24.73 8.43
CA ASP A 128 -18.52 24.51 7.09
C ASP A 128 -19.21 23.15 6.98
N ILE A 129 -20.28 22.97 7.76
CA ILE A 129 -21.05 21.71 7.85
C ILE A 129 -21.47 21.19 6.46
N ARG A 130 -21.83 22.09 5.53
CA ARG A 130 -22.19 21.74 4.15
C ARG A 130 -21.03 21.11 3.37
N ASN A 131 -19.82 21.65 3.50
CA ASN A 131 -18.63 21.10 2.85
C ASN A 131 -18.19 19.79 3.51
N TYR A 132 -18.35 19.69 4.83
CA TYR A 132 -18.12 18.46 5.57
C TYR A 132 -19.02 17.33 5.07
N ARG A 133 -20.34 17.58 4.98
CA ARG A 133 -21.31 16.62 4.42
C ARG A 133 -21.02 16.26 2.96
N ARG A 134 -20.72 17.24 2.10
CA ARG A 134 -20.38 16.99 0.69
C ARG A 134 -19.13 16.10 0.57
N ARG A 135 -18.13 16.35 1.41
CA ARG A 135 -16.91 15.54 1.46
C ARG A 135 -17.17 14.12 1.96
N TRP A 136 -18.13 13.95 2.86
CA TRP A 136 -18.58 12.63 3.30
C TRP A 136 -19.29 11.88 2.19
N GLU A 137 -20.16 12.55 1.42
CA GLU A 137 -20.88 11.92 0.30
C GLU A 137 -19.96 11.61 -0.90
N LYS A 138 -18.95 12.45 -1.14
CA LYS A 138 -17.98 12.30 -2.24
C LYS A 138 -16.56 12.59 -1.73
N PRO A 139 -15.90 11.61 -1.08
CA PRO A 139 -14.55 11.81 -0.58
C PRO A 139 -13.58 12.08 -1.75
N PRO A 140 -12.59 12.98 -1.56
CA PRO A 140 -11.54 13.18 -2.55
C PRO A 140 -10.75 11.88 -2.75
N ASN A 141 -10.28 11.64 -3.97
CA ASN A 141 -9.40 10.51 -4.31
C ASN A 141 -7.98 10.75 -3.78
N ASP A 142 -7.86 10.82 -2.47
CA ASP A 142 -6.64 11.14 -1.78
C ASP A 142 -5.72 9.90 -1.75
N PRO A 143 -4.46 9.99 -2.23
CA PRO A 143 -3.52 8.88 -2.19
C PRO A 143 -2.99 8.60 -0.78
N GLY A 144 -3.20 9.48 0.19
CA GLY A 144 -2.70 9.32 1.56
C GLY A 144 -1.17 9.44 1.67
N PRO A 145 -0.60 9.17 2.85
CA PRO A 145 0.83 9.39 3.10
C PRO A 145 1.75 8.19 2.76
N ILE A 146 1.19 7.00 2.54
CA ILE A 146 1.97 5.76 2.39
C ILE A 146 1.85 5.23 0.96
N ARG A 147 2.96 4.70 0.44
CA ARG A 147 3.06 4.06 -0.87
C ARG A 147 3.65 2.67 -0.72
N ALA A 148 3.13 1.71 -1.46
CA ALA A 148 3.81 0.45 -1.71
C ALA A 148 4.81 0.64 -2.85
N VAL A 149 6.00 0.08 -2.70
CA VAL A 149 7.03 0.05 -3.75
C VAL A 149 7.03 -1.32 -4.38
N VAL A 150 6.83 -1.34 -5.69
CA VAL A 150 6.56 -2.56 -6.46
C VAL A 150 7.53 -2.61 -7.62
N ASN A 151 8.18 -3.75 -7.85
CA ASN A 151 9.06 -3.91 -9.00
C ASN A 151 8.26 -4.19 -10.29
N LYS A 152 8.96 -4.25 -11.42
CA LYS A 152 8.38 -4.58 -12.72
C LYS A 152 7.62 -5.92 -12.77
N ASP A 153 8.03 -6.91 -11.98
CA ASP A 153 7.33 -8.20 -11.82
C ASP A 153 6.02 -8.10 -11.01
N ARG A 154 5.61 -6.90 -10.60
CA ARG A 154 4.48 -6.65 -9.68
C ARG A 154 4.67 -7.27 -8.29
N LYS A 155 5.92 -7.50 -7.87
CA LYS A 155 6.24 -7.94 -6.50
C LYS A 155 6.47 -6.72 -5.62
N VAL A 156 5.83 -6.72 -4.45
CA VAL A 156 6.02 -5.68 -3.44
C VAL A 156 7.40 -5.85 -2.82
N VAL A 157 8.27 -4.87 -3.08
CA VAL A 157 9.64 -4.75 -2.54
C VAL A 157 9.57 -4.24 -1.10
N GLY A 158 8.71 -3.26 -0.85
CA GLY A 158 8.55 -2.65 0.46
C GLY A 158 7.47 -1.58 0.46
N ALA A 159 7.48 -0.73 1.48
CA ALA A 159 6.63 0.45 1.56
C ALA A 159 7.44 1.68 1.98
N ILE A 160 7.01 2.84 1.50
CA ILE A 160 7.57 4.14 1.83
C ILE A 160 6.45 5.06 2.32
N TYR A 161 6.80 6.07 3.08
CA TYR A 161 5.87 7.07 3.58
C TYR A 161 6.45 8.47 3.49
N HIS A 162 5.57 9.46 3.40
CA HIS A 162 5.93 10.87 3.56
C HIS A 162 6.14 11.23 5.03
N PRO A 163 7.34 11.65 5.47
CA PRO A 163 7.59 12.08 6.84
C PRO A 163 6.71 13.27 7.23
N GLU A 164 6.58 13.53 8.53
CA GLU A 164 5.87 14.72 9.01
C GLU A 164 6.63 16.00 8.63
N GLY A 165 5.91 17.03 8.18
CA GLY A 165 6.51 18.28 7.70
C GLY A 165 7.18 18.22 6.32
N ASN A 166 7.46 17.03 5.77
CA ASN A 166 8.07 16.86 4.45
C ASN A 166 7.18 16.04 3.49
N PRO A 167 6.24 16.68 2.77
CA PRO A 167 5.33 16.00 1.86
C PRO A 167 5.98 15.57 0.53
N SER A 168 7.23 15.97 0.27
CA SER A 168 7.96 15.63 -0.95
C SER A 168 8.98 14.52 -0.73
N GLY A 169 9.46 14.35 0.50
CA GLY A 169 10.39 13.29 0.86
C GLY A 169 9.72 11.94 1.10
N TYR A 170 10.54 10.89 1.05
CA TYR A 170 10.13 9.52 1.36
C TYR A 170 11.09 8.89 2.36
N GLU A 171 10.51 8.15 3.31
CA GLU A 171 11.22 7.26 4.21
C GLU A 171 10.68 5.83 4.09
N ARG A 172 11.55 4.86 4.30
CA ARG A 172 11.19 3.44 4.30
C ARG A 172 10.37 3.10 5.53
N ALA A 173 9.23 2.44 5.33
CA ALA A 173 8.48 1.81 6.41
C ALA A 173 9.22 0.54 6.89
N GLY A 174 9.26 0.34 8.21
CA GLY A 174 9.80 -0.88 8.80
C GLY A 174 8.90 -2.09 8.50
N LEU A 175 9.47 -3.29 8.53
CA LEU A 175 8.71 -4.53 8.39
C LEU A 175 8.71 -5.26 9.73
N GLN A 176 7.53 -5.56 10.26
CA GLN A 176 7.36 -6.23 11.55
C GLN A 176 6.28 -7.32 11.47
N PRO A 177 6.25 -8.27 12.41
CA PRO A 177 5.12 -9.18 12.57
C PRO A 177 3.80 -8.41 12.79
N LEU A 178 2.68 -8.98 12.36
CA LEU A 178 1.35 -8.41 12.58
C LEU A 178 1.09 -8.24 14.08
N ASP A 179 0.67 -7.04 14.47
CA ASP A 179 0.11 -6.80 15.79
C ASP A 179 -1.35 -7.29 15.89
N ALA A 180 -1.97 -7.14 17.05
CA ALA A 180 -3.36 -7.56 17.26
C ALA A 180 -4.35 -6.83 16.34
N ASN A 181 -4.12 -5.54 16.06
CA ASN A 181 -4.96 -4.72 15.21
C ASN A 181 -4.81 -5.11 13.74
N GLY A 182 -3.58 -5.36 13.29
CA GLY A 182 -3.27 -5.85 11.96
C GLY A 182 -3.90 -7.22 11.69
N ARG A 183 -3.85 -8.14 12.66
CA ARG A 183 -4.55 -9.43 12.57
C ARG A 183 -6.07 -9.25 12.43
N ALA A 184 -6.67 -8.38 13.24
CA ALA A 184 -8.10 -8.08 13.15
C ALA A 184 -8.48 -7.41 11.82
N GLU A 185 -7.64 -6.54 11.26
CA GLU A 185 -7.85 -5.95 9.93
C GLU A 185 -7.79 -7.01 8.82
N VAL A 186 -6.77 -7.88 8.84
CA VAL A 186 -6.66 -8.98 7.88
C VAL A 186 -7.87 -9.90 7.93
N ALA A 187 -8.36 -10.22 9.14
CA ALA A 187 -9.57 -11.01 9.33
C ALA A 187 -10.79 -10.31 8.73
N ARG A 188 -11.02 -9.02 9.05
CA ARG A 188 -12.13 -8.22 8.50
C ARG A 188 -12.09 -8.12 6.98
N HIS A 189 -10.90 -7.96 6.41
CA HIS A 189 -10.71 -7.89 4.96
C HIS A 189 -11.01 -9.22 4.27
N THR A 190 -10.53 -10.32 4.85
CA THR A 190 -10.79 -11.67 4.33
C THR A 190 -12.27 -11.99 4.38
N ASP A 191 -12.94 -11.65 5.49
CA ASP A 191 -14.39 -11.80 5.66
C ASP A 191 -15.17 -10.99 4.61
N LYS A 192 -14.83 -9.70 4.43
CA LYS A 192 -15.45 -8.84 3.41
C LYS A 192 -15.31 -9.40 2.00
N LYS A 193 -14.16 -9.98 1.66
CA LYS A 193 -13.93 -10.63 0.36
C LYS A 193 -14.78 -11.88 0.16
N LEU A 194 -14.99 -12.68 1.20
CA LEU A 194 -15.74 -13.93 1.15
C LEU A 194 -17.26 -13.71 1.11
N THR A 195 -17.77 -12.79 1.93
CA THR A 195 -19.22 -12.64 2.15
C THR A 195 -19.83 -11.42 1.47
N GLY A 196 -19.00 -10.52 0.92
CA GLY A 196 -19.45 -9.21 0.42
C GLY A 196 -19.99 -8.28 1.51
N ARG A 197 -19.97 -8.69 2.78
CA ARG A 197 -20.39 -7.94 3.97
C ARG A 197 -19.27 -7.97 5.00
N SER A 198 -19.09 -6.89 5.75
CA SER A 198 -18.32 -6.96 7.00
C SER A 198 -19.25 -7.50 8.08
N THR A 199 -19.11 -8.77 8.49
CA THR A 199 -20.11 -9.46 9.33
C THR A 199 -20.10 -9.09 10.83
N TRP A 200 -19.39 -8.04 11.23
CA TRP A 200 -19.41 -7.59 12.63
C TRP A 200 -20.51 -6.58 12.91
N THR A 201 -21.40 -6.93 13.83
CA THR A 201 -22.41 -6.04 14.40
C THR A 201 -21.72 -4.90 15.15
N GLN A 202 -22.11 -3.67 14.84
CA GLN A 202 -21.81 -2.52 15.68
C GLN A 202 -22.35 -2.83 17.08
N ARG A 203 -21.48 -2.95 18.09
CA ARG A 203 -21.95 -2.74 19.47
C ARG A 203 -22.38 -1.29 19.53
N GLY A 204 -23.69 -1.06 19.51
CA GLY A 204 -24.26 0.26 19.75
C GLY A 204 -23.80 0.80 21.10
N PRO A 205 -23.82 2.13 21.28
CA PRO A 205 -23.58 2.72 22.59
C PRO A 205 -24.67 2.22 23.54
N GLN A 206 -24.26 1.70 24.71
CA GLN A 206 -25.15 1.58 25.87
C GLN A 206 -25.36 2.97 26.47
#